data_AF-A0A8S9GW21-F1
#
_entry.id   AF-A0A8S9GW21-F1
#
_cell.length_a   1.000
_cell.length_b   1.000
_cell.length_c   1.000
_cell.angle_alpha   90.00
_cell.angle_beta   90.00
_cell.angle_gamma   90.00
#
_symmetry.space_group_name_H-M   'P 1'
#
loop_
_entity.id
_entity.type
_entity.pdbx_description
1 polymer ?
#
loop_
_entity_poly.entity_id
_entity_poly.type
_entity_poly.pdbx_seq_one_letter_code
_entity_poly.pdbx_strand_id
1 'polypeptide(L)'
;MELNGEEGKATTYCVTGASGYIGSWLVKSLLERGYTVHATLRDLAKSQYLKSKWRGNERLRLFRADLQDEGSFDEAVKGCDGVFHVAASMEFDISPDHVNLDQTLLRPPSKCEQVKLQWLTWFTAQT
;
A
#
# COMPACT_ATOMS: atom_id res chain seq x y z
N MET A 1 9.42 -7.93 43.11
CA MET A 1 8.31 -7.38 42.30
C MET A 1 8.62 -7.72 40.87
N GLU A 2 8.07 -8.84 40.41
CA GLU A 2 8.10 -9.26 39.02
C GLU A 2 7.25 -8.27 38.23
N LEU A 3 7.87 -7.54 37.30
CA LEU A 3 7.14 -6.77 36.31
C LEU A 3 7.07 -7.64 35.06
N ASN A 4 5.90 -8.23 34.88
CA ASN A 4 5.52 -9.07 33.75
C ASN A 4 5.88 -8.38 32.42
N GLY A 5 6.71 -9.06 31.63
CA GLY A 5 6.90 -8.73 30.23
C GLY A 5 5.65 -9.11 29.45
N GLU A 6 4.79 -8.13 29.19
CA GLU A 6 3.98 -8.19 27.98
C GLU A 6 4.93 -7.89 26.82
N GLU A 7 5.38 -8.94 26.11
CA GLU A 7 5.90 -8.77 24.76
C GLU A 7 4.77 -8.13 23.92
N GLY A 8 4.77 -6.80 23.86
CA GLY A 8 3.77 -6.04 23.13
C GLY A 8 3.73 -6.51 21.69
N LYS A 9 2.58 -7.05 21.26
CA LYS A 9 2.32 -7.49 19.89
C LYS A 9 2.88 -6.46 18.91
N ALA A 10 3.85 -6.84 18.09
CA ALA A 10 4.46 -5.94 17.12
C ALA A 10 3.40 -5.42 16.14
N THR A 11 3.06 -4.13 16.24
CA THR A 11 2.03 -3.53 15.39
C THR A 11 2.48 -3.55 13.93
N THR A 12 1.61 -4.08 13.07
CA THR A 12 1.89 -4.33 11.66
C THR A 12 0.99 -3.46 10.79
N TYR A 13 1.59 -2.72 9.85
CA TYR A 13 0.85 -1.88 8.91
C TYR A 13 1.07 -2.32 7.47
N CYS A 14 -0.01 -2.42 6.70
CA CYS A 14 0.06 -2.57 5.25
C CYS A 14 0.21 -1.19 4.60
N VAL A 15 1.16 -1.02 3.69
CA VAL A 15 1.33 0.20 2.90
C VAL A 15 1.19 -0.16 1.44
N THR A 16 0.13 0.33 0.79
CA THR A 16 -0.04 0.13 -0.65
C THR A 16 0.74 1.17 -1.45
N GLY A 17 1.25 0.78 -2.61
CA GLY A 17 2.02 1.71 -3.45
C GLY A 17 3.37 2.08 -2.84
N ALA A 18 4.00 1.15 -2.13
CA ALA A 18 5.23 1.37 -1.37
C ALA A 18 6.42 1.84 -2.23
N SER A 19 6.46 1.51 -3.52
CA SER A 19 7.48 2.02 -4.46
C SER A 19 7.26 3.47 -4.90
N GLY A 20 6.10 4.05 -4.60
CA GLY A 20 5.78 5.43 -4.95
C GLY A 20 6.56 6.44 -4.11
N TYR A 21 6.54 7.69 -4.54
CA TYR A 21 7.23 8.79 -3.84
C TYR A 21 6.80 8.85 -2.35
N ILE A 22 5.50 9.00 -2.09
CA ILE A 22 4.95 9.07 -0.73
C ILE A 22 5.10 7.73 0.01
N GLY A 23 4.77 6.62 -0.66
CA GLY A 23 4.81 5.28 -0.05
C GLY A 23 6.21 4.91 0.47
N SER A 24 7.27 5.26 -0.26
CA SER A 24 8.64 4.93 0.13
C SER A 24 9.08 5.65 1.42
N TRP A 25 8.69 6.91 1.59
CA TRP A 25 8.94 7.68 2.81
C TRP A 25 8.10 7.17 3.98
N LEU A 26 6.85 6.80 3.74
CA LEU A 26 6.00 6.23 4.78
C LEU A 26 6.55 4.91 5.32
N VAL A 27 6.95 3.99 4.43
CA VAL A 27 7.60 2.73 4.82
C VAL A 27 8.85 3.00 5.64
N LYS A 28 9.69 3.95 5.20
CA LYS A 28 10.89 4.37 5.94
C LYS A 28 10.53 4.83 7.36
N SER A 29 9.58 5.75 7.50
CA SER A 29 9.18 6.31 8.80
C SER A 29 8.55 5.28 9.74
N LEU A 30 7.77 4.32 9.21
CA LEU A 30 7.18 3.25 10.01
C LEU A 30 8.25 2.29 10.55
N LEU A 31 9.21 1.90 9.70
CA LEU A 31 10.32 1.04 10.11
C LEU A 31 11.25 1.73 11.13
N GLU A 32 11.52 3.03 10.97
CA GLU A 32 12.30 3.82 11.93
C GLU A 32 11.63 3.94 13.30
N ARG A 33 10.29 3.91 13.35
CA ARG A 33 9.49 3.90 14.58
C ARG A 33 9.34 2.51 15.20
N GLY A 34 9.85 1.49 14.53
CA GLY A 34 9.92 0.13 15.04
C GLY A 34 8.74 -0.77 14.66
N TYR A 35 7.84 -0.33 13.77
CA TYR A 35 6.71 -1.12 13.30
C TYR A 35 7.11 -2.17 12.25
N THR A 36 6.28 -3.20 12.14
CA THR A 36 6.32 -4.15 11.01
C THR A 36 5.53 -3.58 9.85
N VAL A 37 6.05 -3.73 8.63
CA VAL A 37 5.48 -3.15 7.42
C VAL A 37 5.31 -4.21 6.35
N HIS A 38 4.07 -4.37 5.89
CA HIS A 38 3.72 -5.11 4.68
C HIS A 38 3.63 -4.11 3.52
N ALA A 39 4.66 -4.07 2.68
CA ALA A 39 4.76 -3.11 1.58
C ALA A 39 4.27 -3.74 0.27
N THR A 40 3.24 -3.17 -0.37
CA THR A 40 2.74 -3.67 -1.65
C THR A 40 3.28 -2.88 -2.84
N LEU A 41 3.63 -3.63 -3.88
CA LEU A 41 4.35 -3.16 -5.07
C LEU A 41 3.74 -3.82 -6.30
N ARG A 42 3.52 -3.07 -7.39
CA ARG A 42 3.11 -3.69 -8.67
C ARG A 42 4.21 -4.55 -9.27
N ASP A 43 5.44 -4.05 -9.17
CA ASP A 43 6.63 -4.71 -9.71
C ASP A 43 7.72 -4.80 -8.64
N LEU A 44 7.98 -6.03 -8.19
CA LEU A 44 9.04 -6.31 -7.21
C LEU A 44 10.44 -6.03 -7.76
N ALA A 45 10.65 -6.00 -9.08
CA ALA A 45 11.94 -5.64 -9.67
C ALA A 45 12.23 -4.14 -9.52
N LYS A 46 11.20 -3.28 -9.59
CA LYS A 46 11.31 -1.81 -9.40
C LYS A 46 11.47 -1.39 -7.94
N SER A 47 11.46 -2.33 -7.00
CA SER A 47 11.68 -2.07 -5.58
C SER A 47 13.15 -1.95 -5.18
N GLN A 48 14.07 -1.73 -6.13
CA GLN A 48 15.51 -1.65 -5.85
C GLN A 48 15.87 -0.67 -4.73
N TYR A 49 15.16 0.46 -4.61
CA TYR A 49 15.37 1.42 -3.51
C TYR A 49 14.99 0.86 -2.13
N LEU A 50 13.81 0.24 -2.02
CA LEU A 50 13.35 -0.39 -0.77
C LEU A 50 14.24 -1.58 -0.41
N LYS A 51 14.57 -2.39 -1.40
CA LYS A 51 15.48 -3.52 -1.25
C LYS A 51 16.85 -3.03 -0.81
N SER A 52 17.50 -2.09 -1.49
CA SER A 52 18.88 -1.69 -1.14
C SER A 52 18.99 -1.11 0.26
N LYS A 53 18.00 -0.31 0.70
CA LYS A 53 18.04 0.37 2.00
C LYS A 53 17.63 -0.50 3.18
N TRP A 54 16.74 -1.47 2.95
CA TRP A 54 16.13 -2.27 4.01
C TRP A 54 16.27 -3.79 3.79
N ARG A 55 17.23 -4.22 2.95
CA ARG A 55 17.60 -5.63 2.77
C ARG A 55 17.80 -6.29 4.13
N GLY A 56 17.15 -7.43 4.35
CA GLY A 56 17.33 -8.22 5.57
C GLY A 56 16.65 -7.64 6.82
N ASN A 57 15.86 -6.56 6.70
CA ASN A 57 15.02 -6.11 7.80
C ASN A 57 13.82 -7.05 7.94
N GLU A 58 13.81 -7.86 9.00
CA GLU A 58 12.73 -8.83 9.29
C GLU A 58 11.36 -8.17 9.46
N ARG A 59 11.33 -6.87 9.78
CA ARG A 59 10.10 -6.07 9.89
C ARG A 59 9.56 -5.57 8.56
N LEU A 60 10.27 -5.74 7.44
CA LEU A 60 9.80 -5.35 6.10
C LEU A 60 9.47 -6.58 5.25
N ARG A 61 8.19 -6.76 4.94
CA ARG A 61 7.70 -7.81 4.03
C ARG A 61 7.20 -7.18 2.74
N LEU A 62 7.66 -7.68 1.60
CA LEU A 62 7.28 -7.18 0.29
C LEU A 62 6.23 -8.10 -0.35
N PHE A 63 5.14 -7.52 -0.83
CA PHE A 63 4.06 -8.22 -1.51
C PHE A 63 3.88 -7.65 -2.91
N ARG A 64 3.66 -8.53 -3.89
CA ARG A 64 3.19 -8.09 -5.20
C ARG A 64 1.68 -7.88 -5.12
N ALA A 65 1.19 -6.69 -5.46
CA ALA A 65 -0.24 -6.40 -5.56
C ALA A 65 -0.50 -5.34 -6.63
N ASP A 66 -1.64 -5.46 -7.33
CA ASP A 66 -2.08 -4.53 -8.36
C ASP A 66 -3.56 -4.16 -8.16
N LEU A 67 -3.89 -2.88 -8.35
CA LEU A 67 -5.27 -2.38 -8.21
C LEU A 67 -6.23 -3.01 -9.22
N GLN A 68 -5.70 -3.54 -10.33
CA GLN A 68 -6.48 -4.20 -11.38
C GLN A 68 -6.64 -5.71 -11.14
N ASP A 69 -6.00 -6.25 -10.10
CA ASP A 69 -6.01 -7.68 -9.77
C ASP A 69 -6.75 -7.88 -8.45
N GLU A 70 -7.98 -8.39 -8.54
CA GLU A 70 -8.85 -8.64 -7.40
C GLU A 70 -8.24 -9.69 -6.47
N GLY A 71 -8.27 -9.43 -5.15
CA GLY A 71 -7.66 -10.30 -4.15
C GLY A 71 -6.13 -10.21 -4.04
N SER A 72 -5.45 -9.47 -4.91
CA SER A 72 -3.97 -9.36 -4.88
C SER A 72 -3.40 -8.68 -3.62
N PHE A 73 -4.24 -7.98 -2.85
CA PHE A 73 -3.87 -7.33 -1.59
C PHE A 73 -4.13 -8.19 -0.35
N ASP A 74 -4.86 -9.30 -0.47
CA ASP A 74 -5.40 -10.03 0.67
C ASP A 74 -4.30 -10.54 1.60
N GLU A 75 -3.28 -11.17 1.02
CA GLU A 75 -2.12 -11.66 1.76
C GLU A 75 -1.27 -10.53 2.36
N ALA A 76 -1.27 -9.35 1.75
CA ALA A 76 -0.55 -8.19 2.26
C ALA A 76 -1.27 -7.53 3.44
N VAL A 77 -2.61 -7.57 3.47
CA VAL A 77 -3.43 -6.99 4.54
C VAL A 77 -3.56 -7.96 5.71
N LYS A 78 -3.54 -9.27 5.45
CA LYS A 78 -3.66 -10.31 6.48
C LYS A 78 -2.67 -10.12 7.63
N GLY A 79 -3.20 -10.06 8.85
CA GLY A 79 -2.42 -9.86 10.08
C GLY A 79 -1.93 -8.43 10.32
N CYS A 80 -2.34 -7.46 9.50
CA CYS A 80 -2.08 -6.04 9.76
C CYS A 80 -3.12 -5.47 10.73
N ASP A 81 -2.66 -4.57 11.60
CA ASP A 81 -3.52 -3.77 12.49
C ASP A 81 -4.09 -2.53 11.77
N GLY A 82 -3.53 -2.16 10.61
CA GLY A 82 -4.04 -1.08 9.79
C GLY A 82 -3.45 -1.04 8.39
N VAL A 83 -4.07 -0.25 7.51
CA VAL A 83 -3.66 -0.12 6.12
C VAL A 83 -3.55 1.37 5.73
N PHE A 84 -2.43 1.75 5.17
CA PHE A 84 -2.22 3.04 4.52
C PHE A 84 -2.37 2.90 3.01
N HIS A 85 -3.42 3.51 2.45
CA HIS A 85 -3.65 3.52 1.01
C HIS A 85 -2.90 4.65 0.33
N VAL A 86 -1.86 4.32 -0.43
CA VAL A 86 -1.07 5.30 -1.21
C VAL A 86 -0.92 4.85 -2.66
N ALA A 87 -1.42 3.65 -3.02
CA ALA A 87 -1.47 3.20 -4.39
C ALA A 87 -2.45 4.07 -5.19
N ALA A 88 -2.00 4.58 -6.32
CA ALA A 88 -2.85 5.22 -7.31
C ALA A 88 -2.47 4.69 -8.70
N SER A 89 -3.47 4.31 -9.49
CA SER A 89 -3.28 4.07 -10.92
C SER A 89 -3.42 5.40 -11.65
N MET A 90 -2.30 5.99 -12.05
CA MET A 90 -2.30 7.12 -12.97
C MET A 90 -2.16 6.57 -14.39
N GLU A 91 -3.29 6.38 -15.06
CA GLU A 91 -3.33 6.18 -16.50
C GLU A 91 -3.29 7.56 -17.14
N PHE A 92 -2.14 7.92 -17.72
CA PHE A 92 -2.05 9.08 -18.59
C PHE A 92 -2.59 8.66 -19.96
N ASP A 93 -3.86 8.96 -20.21
CA ASP A 93 -4.42 8.81 -21.54
C ASP A 93 -3.94 9.98 -22.42
N ILE A 94 -2.75 9.83 -22.99
CA ILE A 94 -2.22 10.79 -23.95
C ILE A 94 -2.65 10.33 -25.34
N SER A 95 -3.94 10.53 -25.65
CA SER A 95 -4.36 10.55 -27.05
C SER A 95 -3.83 11.85 -27.69
N PRO A 96 -3.17 11.78 -28.87
CA PRO A 96 -2.61 12.97 -29.52
C PRO A 96 -3.67 14.02 -29.90
N ASP A 97 -4.96 13.68 -29.87
CA ASP A 97 -6.06 14.50 -30.36
C ASP A 97 -6.83 15.28 -29.27
N HIS A 98 -6.50 15.11 -27.98
CA HIS A 98 -7.23 15.75 -26.88
C HIS A 98 -6.32 16.48 -25.88
N VAL A 99 -5.60 17.48 -26.35
CA VAL A 99 -5.17 18.60 -25.48
C VAL A 99 -6.37 19.50 -25.17
N ASN A 100 -7.28 19.00 -24.33
CA ASN A 100 -8.27 19.84 -23.67
C ASN A 100 -8.20 19.58 -22.16
N LEU A 101 -7.38 20.39 -21.50
CA LEU A 101 -6.97 20.27 -20.10
C LEU A 101 -8.15 20.35 -19.10
N ASP A 102 -9.34 20.76 -19.54
CA ASP A 102 -10.53 20.87 -18.69
C ASP A 102 -11.36 19.58 -18.57
N GLN A 103 -11.29 18.65 -19.53
CA GLN A 103 -12.20 17.49 -19.56
C GLN A 103 -11.68 16.26 -18.79
N THR A 104 -10.36 16.13 -18.61
CA THR A 104 -9.75 15.04 -17.82
C THR A 104 -9.86 15.25 -16.31
N LEU A 105 -10.13 16.48 -15.85
CA LEU A 105 -10.29 16.81 -14.42
C LEU A 105 -11.73 16.66 -13.89
N LEU A 106 -12.73 16.68 -14.77
CA LEU A 106 -14.16 16.63 -14.38
C LEU A 106 -14.76 15.23 -14.44
N ARG A 107 -14.05 14.23 -14.99
CA ARG A 107 -14.49 12.84 -14.88
C ARG A 107 -13.97 12.31 -13.54
N PRO A 108 -14.82 12.10 -12.52
CA PRO A 108 -14.37 11.37 -11.35
C PRO A 108 -13.81 10.04 -11.86
N PRO A 109 -12.57 9.66 -11.49
CA PRO A 109 -12.06 8.37 -11.92
C PRO A 109 -13.07 7.35 -11.41
N SER A 110 -13.71 6.61 -12.32
CA SER A 110 -14.60 5.48 -11.98
C SER A 110 -13.92 4.49 -11.02
N LYS A 111 -12.58 4.55 -10.96
CA LYS A 111 -11.70 3.78 -10.08
C LYS A 111 -11.65 4.26 -8.63
N CYS A 112 -11.99 5.52 -8.32
CA CYS A 112 -12.13 5.97 -6.92
C CYS A 112 -13.29 5.26 -6.21
N GLU A 113 -14.32 4.88 -6.96
CA GLU A 113 -15.44 4.08 -6.46
C GLU A 113 -15.02 2.63 -6.21
N GLN A 114 -14.16 2.08 -7.06
CA GLN A 114 -13.61 0.73 -6.91
C GLN A 114 -12.73 0.60 -5.65
N VAL A 115 -11.91 1.61 -5.37
CA VAL A 115 -11.16 1.69 -4.10
C VAL A 115 -12.14 1.68 -2.93
N LYS A 116 -13.15 2.57 -2.91
CA LYS A 116 -14.18 2.60 -1.84
C LYS A 116 -14.92 1.28 -1.67
N LEU A 117 -15.27 0.60 -2.77
CA LEU A 117 -15.96 -0.68 -2.73
C LEU A 117 -15.07 -1.78 -2.14
N GLN A 118 -13.78 -1.81 -2.48
CA GLN A 118 -12.82 -2.76 -1.90
C GLN A 118 -12.62 -2.53 -0.39
N TRP A 119 -12.66 -1.28 0.07
CA TRP A 119 -12.65 -0.94 1.51
C TRP A 119 -13.94 -1.33 2.23
N LEU A 120 -15.10 -1.14 1.59
CA LEU A 120 -16.41 -1.50 2.15
C LEU A 120 -16.63 -3.01 2.23
N THR A 121 -16.27 -3.78 1.20
CA THR A 121 -16.37 -5.25 1.22
C THR A 121 -15.49 -5.88 2.30
N TRP A 122 -14.29 -5.35 2.51
CA TRP A 122 -13.40 -5.80 3.59
C TRP A 122 -13.92 -5.48 4.99
N PHE A 123 -14.57 -4.33 5.19
CA PHE A 123 -15.19 -4.02 6.48
C PHE A 123 -16.38 -4.94 6.78
N THR A 124 -17.13 -5.35 5.75
CA THR A 124 -18.24 -6.30 5.91
C THR A 124 -17.81 -7.77 6.02
N ALA A 125 -16.62 -8.13 5.55
CA ALA A 125 -16.10 -9.51 5.63
C ALA A 125 -15.46 -9.85 6.99
N GLN A 126 -15.36 -8.87 7.90
CA GLN A 126 -14.83 -9.03 9.26
C GLN A 126 -15.92 -9.08 10.35
N THR A 127 -17.19 -9.15 9.96
CA THR A 127 -18.34 -9.43 10.84
C THR A 127 -18.90 -10.82 10.56
#